data_AF-A0A7U9PY92-F1
#
_entry.id   AF-A0A7U9PY92-F1
#
_cell.length_a   1.000
_cell.length_b   1.000
_cell.length_c   1.000
_cell.angle_alpha   90.00
_cell.angle_beta   90.00
_cell.angle_gamma   90.00
#
_symmetry.space_group_name_H-M   'P 1'
#
loop_
_entity.id
_entity.type
_entity.pdbx_description
1 polymer ?
#
loop_
_entity_poly.entity_id
_entity_poly.type
_entity_poly.pdbx_seq_one_letter_code
_entity_poly.pdbx_strand_id
1 'polypeptide(L)'
;MPTVPNPVAWARSRAGGEITEVRDVSRQRTGARVWELTRADAARFFLKVAPTPDRYTRETHAYRHAVPALGHAHAPVLVDSDPGRLALLLTAAPGTGVSDAAPGRADRTEVYRQAGGLLRRLHDACGPGGAAGPVGGVDRWAAERHAAAEAQVAELSDAGVLDAAERRFILDRAAVLHLLPPLPAGFLHGDVGAHHFLWDAAGRRLALAGFAQARLGCAAEDLVRVAYGACLRDPGLRAAFLRGYGRELTDAERYALPALAALDAAETWARGVRTGDEDAVGRARGVVGALMDGVGLRV
;
A
#
# COMPACT_ATOMS: atom_id res chain seq x y z
N MET A 1 -31.25 19.08 0.83
CA MET A 1 -30.06 18.40 1.36
C MET A 1 -29.35 19.36 2.30
N PRO A 2 -29.02 18.99 3.55
CA PRO A 2 -28.21 19.86 4.40
C PRO A 2 -26.87 20.10 3.69
N THR A 3 -26.50 21.36 3.52
CA THR A 3 -25.22 21.76 2.94
C THR A 3 -24.10 21.20 3.81
N VAL A 4 -23.38 20.20 3.30
CA VAL A 4 -22.19 19.66 3.97
C VAL A 4 -21.23 20.84 4.23
N PRO A 5 -20.88 21.16 5.49
CA PRO A 5 -20.06 22.33 5.77
C PRO A 5 -18.71 22.21 5.07
N ASN A 6 -18.22 23.33 4.52
CA ASN A 6 -16.99 23.39 3.74
C ASN A 6 -15.82 22.72 4.49
N PRO A 7 -15.26 21.60 3.99
CA PRO A 7 -14.22 20.86 4.69
C PRO A 7 -12.92 21.68 4.85
N VAL A 8 -12.65 22.64 3.97
CA VAL A 8 -11.51 23.56 4.10
C VAL A 8 -11.71 24.52 5.28
N ALA A 9 -12.93 25.03 5.48
CA ALA A 9 -13.23 25.89 6.63
C ALA A 9 -13.08 25.13 7.96
N TRP A 10 -13.52 23.86 7.99
CA TRP A 10 -13.27 22.97 9.12
C TRP A 10 -11.77 22.75 9.34
N ALA A 11 -11.00 22.41 8.31
CA ALA A 11 -9.57 22.19 8.43
C ALA A 11 -8.82 23.42 8.97
N ARG A 12 -9.19 24.62 8.50
CA ARG A 12 -8.63 25.89 8.99
C ARG A 12 -8.84 26.09 10.49
N SER A 13 -10.03 25.77 11.02
CA SER A 13 -10.27 25.92 12.46
C SER A 13 -9.55 24.86 13.31
N ARG A 14 -9.18 23.71 12.72
CA ARG A 14 -8.48 22.62 13.41
C ARG A 14 -6.96 22.70 13.34
N ALA A 15 -6.39 23.31 12.31
CA ALA A 15 -4.94 23.43 12.13
C ALA A 15 -4.26 24.31 13.21
N GLY A 16 -5.04 25.19 13.86
CA GLY A 16 -4.58 26.08 14.93
C GLY A 16 -3.63 27.17 14.42
N GLY A 17 -4.11 28.42 14.35
CA GLY A 17 -3.37 29.56 13.77
C GLY A 17 -3.87 29.95 12.38
N GLU A 18 -3.31 31.01 11.80
CA GLU A 18 -3.73 31.54 10.50
C GLU A 18 -3.18 30.69 9.35
N ILE A 19 -4.08 30.24 8.46
CA ILE A 19 -3.74 29.56 7.21
C ILE A 19 -3.57 30.60 6.10
N THR A 20 -2.35 30.74 5.60
CA THR A 20 -1.96 31.71 4.59
C THR A 20 -2.14 31.19 3.16
N GLU A 21 -2.10 29.87 2.96
CA GLU A 21 -2.25 29.25 1.65
C GLU A 21 -3.08 27.96 1.72
N VAL A 22 -3.89 27.72 0.68
CA VAL A 22 -4.60 26.45 0.47
C VAL A 22 -4.46 26.07 -1.00
N ARG A 23 -3.92 24.88 -1.26
CA ARG A 23 -3.71 24.35 -2.61
C ARG A 23 -4.41 23.02 -2.79
N ASP A 24 -5.16 22.86 -3.88
CA ASP A 24 -5.69 21.55 -4.27
C ASP A 24 -4.57 20.68 -4.85
N VAL A 25 -4.36 19.51 -4.26
CA VAL A 25 -3.35 18.52 -4.63
C VAL A 25 -3.99 17.15 -4.88
N SER A 26 -5.29 17.13 -5.18
CA SER A 26 -6.07 15.92 -5.43
C SER A 26 -5.51 15.12 -6.61
N ARG A 27 -5.34 13.81 -6.43
CA ARG A 27 -4.94 12.89 -7.50
C ARG A 27 -6.16 12.14 -8.02
N GLN A 28 -6.49 12.33 -9.30
CA GLN A 28 -7.68 11.75 -9.95
C GLN A 28 -7.82 10.23 -9.72
N ARG A 29 -6.72 9.49 -9.72
CA ARG A 29 -6.69 8.02 -9.56
C ARG A 29 -7.24 7.50 -8.23
N THR A 30 -7.33 8.34 -7.19
CA THR A 30 -7.70 7.88 -5.84
C THR A 30 -9.18 8.11 -5.49
N GLY A 31 -9.88 8.97 -6.25
CA GLY A 31 -11.22 9.45 -5.91
C GLY A 31 -11.29 10.32 -4.65
N ALA A 32 -10.23 10.37 -3.84
CA ALA A 32 -10.12 11.24 -2.69
C ALA A 32 -9.78 12.67 -3.13
N ARG A 33 -10.32 13.65 -2.43
CA ARG A 33 -9.93 15.06 -2.60
C ARG A 33 -8.94 15.44 -1.51
N VAL A 34 -7.87 16.11 -1.90
CA VAL A 34 -6.76 16.44 -1.00
C VAL A 34 -6.37 17.90 -1.20
N TRP A 35 -6.27 18.64 -0.10
CA TRP A 35 -5.73 19.99 -0.09
C TRP A 35 -4.53 20.08 0.84
N GLU A 36 -3.49 20.76 0.38
CA GLU A 36 -2.37 21.20 1.21
C GLU A 36 -2.73 22.56 1.82
N LEU A 37 -2.54 22.71 3.12
CA LEU A 37 -2.76 23.95 3.86
C LEU A 37 -1.42 24.38 4.46
N THR A 38 -1.02 25.62 4.21
CA THR A 38 0.18 26.23 4.80
C THR A 38 -0.25 27.23 5.86
N ARG A 39 0.25 27.05 7.09
CA ARG A 39 0.07 27.98 8.20
C ARG A 39 1.13 29.09 8.16
N ALA A 40 0.85 30.22 8.77
CA ALA A 40 1.74 31.39 8.84
C ALA A 40 3.17 31.08 9.36
N ASP A 41 3.35 30.06 10.19
CA ASP A 41 4.65 29.57 10.68
C ASP A 41 5.33 28.55 9.73
N ALA A 42 4.85 28.47 8.48
CA ALA A 42 5.24 27.50 7.46
C ALA A 42 4.94 26.02 7.79
N ALA A 43 4.22 25.72 8.88
CA ALA A 43 3.74 24.37 9.12
C ALA A 43 2.72 23.96 8.04
N ARG A 44 2.88 22.75 7.51
CA ARG A 44 2.04 22.22 6.43
C ARG A 44 1.13 21.11 6.94
N PHE A 45 -0.08 21.11 6.42
CA PHE A 45 -1.11 20.13 6.73
C PHE A 45 -1.77 19.62 5.45
N PHE A 46 -2.32 18.41 5.50
CA PHE A 46 -3.09 17.83 4.43
C PHE A 46 -4.50 17.54 4.91
N LEU A 47 -5.47 18.24 4.33
CA LEU A 47 -6.88 17.90 4.43
C LEU A 47 -7.20 16.85 3.38
N LYS A 48 -7.70 15.70 3.81
CA LYS A 48 -8.16 14.62 2.92
C LYS A 48 -9.62 14.34 3.14
N VAL A 49 -10.40 14.35 2.07
CA VAL A 49 -11.80 13.90 2.06
C VAL A 49 -11.86 12.57 1.34
N ALA A 50 -12.22 11.52 2.08
CA ALA A 50 -12.33 10.17 1.55
C ALA A 50 -13.55 10.04 0.62
N PRO A 51 -13.48 9.19 -0.42
CA PRO A 51 -14.57 9.03 -1.38
C PRO A 51 -15.75 8.23 -0.81
N THR A 52 -15.53 7.41 0.22
CA THR A 52 -16.56 6.57 0.83
C THR A 52 -16.41 6.49 2.36
N PRO A 53 -17.48 6.19 3.10
CA PRO A 53 -17.43 5.93 4.55
C PRO A 53 -16.45 4.82 4.95
N ASP A 54 -16.36 3.76 4.16
CA ASP A 54 -15.44 2.64 4.43
C ASP A 54 -13.98 3.07 4.31
N ARG A 55 -13.66 3.88 3.29
CA ARG A 55 -12.32 4.46 3.09
C ARG A 55 -11.94 5.35 4.26
N TYR A 56 -12.86 6.23 4.66
CA TYR A 56 -12.69 7.10 5.82
C TYR A 56 -12.43 6.30 7.10
N THR A 57 -13.27 5.29 7.37
CA THR A 57 -13.19 4.46 8.57
C THR A 57 -11.86 3.72 8.64
N ARG A 58 -11.44 3.08 7.55
CA ARG A 58 -10.16 2.35 7.48
C ARG A 58 -8.97 3.26 7.71
N GLU A 59 -8.92 4.40 7.01
CA GLU A 59 -7.79 5.32 7.11
C GLU A 59 -7.71 5.96 8.50
N THR A 60 -8.86 6.37 9.05
CA THR A 60 -8.92 6.94 10.41
C THR A 60 -8.50 5.90 11.45
N HIS A 61 -8.95 4.65 11.31
CA HIS A 61 -8.53 3.56 12.19
C HIS A 61 -7.01 3.32 12.12
N ALA A 62 -6.44 3.31 10.92
CA ALA A 62 -5.00 3.17 10.72
C ALA A 62 -4.22 4.28 11.43
N TYR A 63 -4.61 5.55 11.24
CA TYR A 63 -3.95 6.68 11.87
C TYR A 63 -4.06 6.69 13.40
N ARG A 64 -5.14 6.14 13.96
CA ARG A 64 -5.33 6.06 15.42
C ARG A 64 -4.59 4.90 16.07
N HIS A 65 -4.48 3.76 15.38
CA HIS A 65 -4.09 2.51 16.03
C HIS A 65 -2.82 1.85 15.48
N ALA A 66 -2.40 2.15 14.25
CA ALA A 66 -1.27 1.48 13.62
C ALA A 66 -0.14 2.43 13.20
N VAL A 67 -0.48 3.55 12.56
CA VAL A 67 0.49 4.55 12.09
C VAL A 67 1.38 5.11 13.21
N PRO A 68 0.92 5.31 14.46
CA PRO A 68 1.80 5.78 15.54
C PRO A 68 3.01 4.87 15.79
N ALA A 69 2.93 3.57 15.48
CA ALA A 69 4.05 2.63 15.60
C ALA A 69 5.22 2.93 14.63
N LEU A 70 4.97 3.70 13.58
CA LEU A 70 6.02 4.16 12.66
C LEU A 70 6.91 5.24 13.28
N GLY A 71 6.39 5.98 14.26
CA GLY A 71 7.02 7.14 14.87
C GLY A 71 6.77 8.44 14.09
N HIS A 72 6.75 9.57 14.83
CA HIS A 72 6.37 10.89 14.33
C HIS A 72 7.17 11.39 13.11
N ALA A 73 8.41 10.94 12.94
CA ALA A 73 9.26 11.36 11.83
C ALA A 73 9.08 10.52 10.55
N HIS A 74 8.25 9.47 10.60
CA HIS A 74 8.13 8.47 9.56
C HIS A 74 6.72 8.32 8.99
N ALA A 75 5.76 9.13 9.42
CA ALA A 75 4.42 9.16 8.86
C ALA A 75 3.72 10.49 9.16
N PRO A 76 2.70 10.87 8.35
CA PRO A 76 1.77 11.93 8.73
C PRO A 76 1.09 11.61 10.07
N VAL A 77 0.81 12.64 10.87
CA VAL A 77 0.12 12.51 12.16
C VAL A 77 -1.32 13.02 12.01
N LEU A 78 -2.28 12.29 12.55
CA LEU A 78 -3.68 12.73 12.59
C LEU A 78 -3.86 13.86 13.58
N VAL A 79 -4.25 15.03 13.07
CA VAL A 79 -4.59 16.22 13.85
C VAL A 79 -6.04 16.14 14.30
N ASP A 80 -6.96 15.90 13.35
CA ASP A 80 -8.38 15.75 13.63
C ASP A 80 -9.08 14.95 12.52
N SER A 81 -10.29 14.46 12.78
CA SER A 81 -11.11 13.72 11.82
C SER A 81 -12.59 14.00 12.04
N ASP A 82 -13.36 14.15 10.95
CA ASP A 82 -14.81 14.43 11.01
C ASP A 82 -15.58 13.42 10.12
N PRO A 83 -16.35 12.49 10.73
CA PRO A 83 -17.09 11.48 10.00
C PRO A 83 -18.26 12.05 9.19
N GLY A 84 -18.85 13.18 9.62
CA GLY A 84 -19.91 13.85 8.87
C GLY A 84 -19.43 14.48 7.56
N ARG A 85 -18.11 14.70 7.44
CA ARG A 85 -17.46 15.22 6.22
C ARG A 85 -16.58 14.18 5.52
N LEU A 86 -16.45 12.99 6.09
CA LEU A 86 -15.46 11.98 5.69
C LEU A 86 -14.04 12.56 5.60
N ALA A 87 -13.71 13.51 6.49
CA ALA A 87 -12.52 14.33 6.41
C ALA A 87 -11.48 13.97 7.47
N LEU A 88 -10.21 13.94 7.08
CA LEU A 88 -9.06 13.81 7.97
C LEU A 88 -8.15 15.03 7.77
N LEU A 89 -7.63 15.57 8.86
CA LEU A 89 -6.57 16.57 8.83
C LEU A 89 -5.28 15.94 9.35
N LEU A 90 -4.24 15.96 8.52
CA LEU A 90 -2.97 15.31 8.78
C LEU A 90 -1.85 16.36 8.80
N THR A 91 -0.79 16.15 9.59
CA THR A 91 0.46 16.91 9.42
C THR A 91 1.16 16.53 8.13
N ALA A 92 1.98 17.41 7.58
CA ALA A 92 2.97 17.01 6.59
C ALA A 92 4.07 16.16 7.25
N ALA A 93 4.45 15.06 6.59
CA ALA A 93 5.65 14.31 6.96
C ALA A 93 6.90 14.90 6.27
N PRO A 94 8.11 14.73 6.83
CA PRO A 94 9.35 15.17 6.18
C PRO A 94 9.59 14.48 4.83
N GLY A 95 10.27 15.18 3.92
CA GLY A 95 10.71 14.66 2.63
C GLY A 95 9.80 15.00 1.45
N THR A 96 10.24 14.57 0.26
CA THR A 96 9.51 14.71 -1.01
C THR A 96 9.17 13.35 -1.61
N GLY A 97 8.14 13.29 -2.46
CA GLY A 97 7.75 12.05 -3.11
C GLY A 97 8.90 11.44 -3.93
N VAL A 98 9.21 10.17 -3.70
CA VAL A 98 10.24 9.44 -4.47
C VAL A 98 9.89 9.38 -5.97
N SER A 99 8.60 9.36 -6.31
CA SER A 99 8.12 9.48 -7.69
C SER A 99 8.37 10.85 -8.31
N ASP A 100 8.50 11.91 -7.51
CA ASP A 100 8.67 13.28 -7.98
C ASP A 100 10.16 13.64 -8.16
N ALA A 101 11.05 12.99 -7.41
CA ALA A 101 12.49 13.12 -7.54
C ALA A 101 13.17 11.75 -7.36
N ALA A 102 13.64 11.16 -8.46
CA ALA A 102 14.27 9.85 -8.43
C ALA A 102 15.59 9.89 -7.65
N PRO A 103 15.73 9.19 -6.51
CA PRO A 103 16.95 9.20 -5.73
C PRO A 103 18.10 8.51 -6.47
N GLY A 104 19.32 8.94 -6.15
CA GLY A 104 20.53 8.25 -6.56
C GLY A 104 20.55 6.79 -6.08
N ARG A 105 21.41 5.94 -6.65
CA ARG A 105 21.43 4.49 -6.36
C ARG A 105 21.58 4.17 -4.86
N ALA A 106 22.46 4.90 -4.16
CA ALA A 106 22.68 4.72 -2.72
C ALA A 106 21.42 5.06 -1.90
N ASP A 107 20.82 6.22 -2.17
CA ASP A 107 19.60 6.66 -1.52
C ASP A 107 18.43 5.72 -1.81
N ARG A 108 18.30 5.24 -3.04
CA ARG A 108 17.26 4.26 -3.40
C ARG A 108 17.42 2.96 -2.62
N THR A 109 18.64 2.46 -2.47
CA THR A 109 18.91 1.27 -1.64
C THR A 109 18.50 1.51 -0.19
N GLU A 110 18.80 2.70 0.34
CA GLU A 110 18.45 3.09 1.70
C GLU A 110 16.93 3.29 1.90
N VAL A 111 16.23 3.87 0.91
CA VAL A 111 14.77 3.98 0.88
C VAL A 111 14.15 2.61 1.03
N TYR A 112 14.54 1.63 0.22
CA TYR A 112 13.94 0.29 0.30
C TYR A 112 14.30 -0.42 1.61
N ARG A 113 15.52 -0.23 2.13
CA ARG A 113 15.90 -0.73 3.46
C ARG A 113 15.01 -0.14 4.56
N GLN A 114 14.77 1.17 4.57
CA GLN A 114 13.88 1.79 5.55
C GLN A 114 12.41 1.42 5.32
N ALA A 115 11.99 1.22 4.07
CA ALA A 115 10.63 0.78 3.75
C ALA A 115 10.35 -0.59 4.36
N GLY A 116 11.30 -1.52 4.30
CA GLY A 116 11.22 -2.80 4.98
C GLY A 116 11.02 -2.64 6.49
N GLY A 117 11.85 -1.81 7.13
CA GLY A 117 11.75 -1.58 8.58
C GLY A 117 10.45 -0.89 9.00
N LEU A 118 9.96 0.07 8.22
CA LEU A 118 8.67 0.72 8.45
C LEU A 118 7.51 -0.25 8.30
N LEU A 119 7.53 -1.08 7.25
CA LEU A 119 6.49 -2.05 7.02
C LEU A 119 6.45 -3.10 8.13
N ARG A 120 7.62 -3.53 8.64
CA ARG A 120 7.68 -4.40 9.82
C ARG A 120 7.04 -3.78 11.05
N ARG A 121 7.35 -2.51 11.34
CA ARG A 121 6.74 -1.76 12.44
C ARG A 121 5.22 -1.65 12.29
N LEU A 122 4.73 -1.43 11.07
CA LEU A 122 3.30 -1.40 10.79
C LEU A 122 2.65 -2.75 11.03
N HIS A 123 3.23 -3.82 10.49
CA HIS A 123 2.72 -5.18 10.66
C HIS A 123 2.63 -5.57 12.13
N ASP A 124 3.63 -5.18 12.95
CA ASP A 124 3.69 -5.49 14.38
C ASP A 124 2.79 -4.57 15.26
N ALA A 125 2.19 -3.51 14.69
CA ALA A 125 1.49 -2.47 15.46
C ALA A 125 0.26 -2.96 16.24
N CYS A 126 -0.30 -4.12 15.90
CA CYS A 126 -1.44 -4.71 16.62
C CYS A 126 -1.03 -5.55 17.85
N GLY A 127 0.27 -5.76 18.06
CA GLY A 127 0.80 -6.53 19.18
C GLY A 127 0.41 -8.02 19.18
N PRO A 128 0.90 -8.81 20.16
CA PRO A 128 0.63 -10.25 20.24
C PRO A 128 -0.85 -10.61 20.46
N GLY A 129 -1.63 -9.68 21.04
CA GLY A 129 -3.08 -9.84 21.28
C GLY A 129 -3.97 -9.37 20.14
N GLY A 130 -3.43 -8.64 19.16
CA GLY A 130 -4.07 -8.26 17.91
C GLY A 130 -3.81 -9.25 16.77
N ALA A 131 -3.27 -10.44 17.10
CA ALA A 131 -3.09 -11.59 16.22
C ALA A 131 -4.43 -12.24 15.80
N ALA A 132 -5.49 -11.44 15.65
CA ALA A 132 -6.58 -11.85 14.79
C ALA A 132 -5.97 -11.97 13.40
N GLY A 133 -5.91 -13.19 12.89
CA GLY A 133 -5.59 -13.44 11.48
C GLY A 133 -6.52 -12.64 10.56
N PRO A 134 -6.45 -12.88 9.24
CA PRO A 134 -7.46 -12.35 8.33
C PRO A 134 -8.88 -12.55 8.90
N VAL A 135 -9.76 -11.56 8.77
CA VAL A 135 -11.11 -11.62 9.35
C VAL A 135 -11.82 -12.89 8.89
N GLY A 136 -12.13 -13.79 9.83
CA GLY A 136 -12.73 -15.10 9.55
C GLY A 136 -11.77 -16.25 9.25
N GLY A 137 -10.47 -16.07 9.50
CA GLY A 137 -9.46 -17.13 9.50
C GLY A 137 -8.70 -17.29 8.18
N VAL A 138 -7.68 -18.16 8.21
CA VAL A 138 -6.76 -18.41 7.10
C VAL A 138 -7.47 -19.06 5.91
N ASP A 139 -8.35 -20.05 6.17
CA ASP A 139 -9.09 -20.74 5.12
C ASP A 139 -10.01 -19.80 4.35
N ARG A 140 -10.69 -18.91 5.07
CA ARG A 140 -11.54 -17.88 4.47
C ARG A 140 -10.72 -16.92 3.63
N TRP A 141 -9.57 -16.46 4.13
CA TRP A 141 -8.69 -15.59 3.37
C TRP A 141 -8.19 -16.26 2.09
N ALA A 142 -7.75 -17.52 2.16
CA ALA A 142 -7.32 -18.25 0.98
C ALA A 142 -8.48 -18.39 -0.02
N ALA A 143 -9.69 -18.71 0.44
CA ALA A 143 -10.89 -18.80 -0.39
C ALA A 143 -11.26 -17.46 -1.05
N GLU A 144 -11.20 -16.35 -0.30
CA GLU A 144 -11.46 -15.01 -0.83
C GLU A 144 -10.41 -14.63 -1.89
N ARG A 145 -9.15 -15.02 -1.72
CA ARG A 145 -8.10 -14.82 -2.74
C ARG A 145 -8.30 -15.67 -3.97
N HIS A 146 -8.71 -16.91 -3.78
CA HIS A 146 -9.02 -17.81 -4.88
C HIS A 146 -10.18 -17.27 -5.71
N ALA A 147 -11.30 -16.90 -5.06
CA ALA A 147 -12.46 -16.33 -5.74
C ALA A 147 -12.12 -15.00 -6.46
N ALA A 148 -11.29 -14.15 -5.85
CA ALA A 148 -10.82 -12.93 -6.49
C ALA A 148 -9.98 -13.23 -7.75
N ALA A 149 -9.08 -14.21 -7.67
CA ALA A 149 -8.27 -14.66 -8.80
C ALA A 149 -9.14 -15.20 -9.94
N GLU A 150 -10.16 -16.01 -9.63
CA GLU A 150 -11.12 -16.51 -10.63
C GLU A 150 -11.85 -15.38 -11.34
N ALA A 151 -12.33 -14.38 -10.58
CA ALA A 151 -13.01 -13.22 -11.16
C ALA A 151 -12.08 -12.41 -12.08
N GLN A 152 -10.83 -12.17 -11.67
CA GLN A 152 -9.84 -11.45 -12.46
C GLN A 152 -9.46 -12.21 -13.74
N VAL A 153 -9.27 -13.53 -13.62
CA VAL A 153 -8.96 -14.40 -14.76
C VAL A 153 -10.13 -14.43 -15.74
N ALA A 154 -11.37 -14.52 -15.26
CA ALA A 154 -12.55 -14.46 -16.11
C ALA A 154 -12.61 -13.15 -16.88
N GLU A 155 -12.45 -12.01 -16.19
CA GLU A 155 -12.44 -10.69 -16.81
C GLU A 155 -11.36 -10.54 -17.88
N LEU A 156 -10.12 -10.98 -17.59
CA LEU A 156 -9.01 -10.91 -18.54
C LEU A 156 -9.22 -11.85 -19.73
N SER A 157 -9.87 -13.00 -19.51
CA SER A 157 -10.22 -13.95 -20.57
C SER A 157 -11.30 -13.36 -21.49
N ASP A 158 -12.34 -12.74 -20.92
CA ASP A 158 -13.40 -12.06 -21.65
C ASP A 158 -12.87 -10.89 -22.48
N ALA A 159 -11.85 -10.19 -21.97
CA ALA A 159 -11.13 -9.14 -22.69
C ALA A 159 -10.18 -9.69 -23.78
N GLY A 160 -9.96 -11.01 -23.86
CA GLY A 160 -9.09 -11.64 -24.85
C GLY A 160 -7.60 -11.35 -24.67
N VAL A 161 -7.19 -10.95 -23.46
CA VAL A 161 -5.80 -10.56 -23.16
C VAL A 161 -5.00 -11.63 -22.43
N LEU A 162 -5.63 -12.73 -22.01
CA LEU A 162 -5.02 -13.81 -21.25
C LEU A 162 -5.00 -15.11 -22.05
N ASP A 163 -3.84 -15.75 -22.18
CA ASP A 163 -3.73 -17.05 -22.83
C ASP A 163 -4.07 -18.23 -21.87
N ALA A 164 -4.19 -19.43 -22.43
CA ALA A 164 -4.56 -20.62 -21.67
C ALA A 164 -3.51 -21.03 -20.62
N ALA A 165 -2.23 -20.77 -20.87
CA ALA A 165 -1.13 -21.09 -19.97
C ALA A 165 -1.07 -20.10 -18.81
N GLU A 166 -1.17 -18.79 -19.08
CA GLU A 166 -1.27 -17.72 -18.08
C GLU A 166 -2.50 -17.94 -17.19
N ARG A 167 -3.65 -18.25 -17.79
CA ARG A 167 -4.88 -18.61 -17.06
C ARG A 167 -4.66 -19.77 -16.10
N ARG A 168 -4.11 -20.89 -16.59
CA ARG A 168 -3.84 -22.07 -15.77
C ARG A 168 -2.88 -21.72 -14.64
N PHE A 169 -1.80 -21.00 -14.96
CA PHE A 169 -0.78 -20.61 -14.01
C PHE A 169 -1.34 -19.81 -12.84
N ILE A 170 -2.13 -18.75 -13.11
CA ILE A 170 -2.70 -17.90 -12.06
C ILE A 170 -3.65 -18.69 -11.14
N LEU A 171 -4.51 -19.53 -11.71
CA LEU A 171 -5.45 -20.35 -10.93
C LEU A 171 -4.72 -21.42 -10.10
N ASP A 172 -3.71 -22.08 -10.66
CA ASP A 172 -2.91 -23.05 -9.91
C ASP A 172 -2.13 -22.37 -8.77
N ARG A 173 -1.66 -21.12 -8.96
CA ARG A 173 -1.07 -20.30 -7.88
C ARG A 173 -2.09 -19.93 -6.81
N ALA A 174 -3.32 -19.60 -7.18
CA ALA A 174 -4.39 -19.34 -6.21
C ALA A 174 -4.65 -20.58 -5.34
N ALA A 175 -4.72 -21.76 -5.95
CA ALA A 175 -4.98 -23.02 -5.26
C ALA A 175 -3.89 -23.37 -4.23
N VAL A 176 -2.63 -23.00 -4.47
CA VAL A 176 -1.52 -23.21 -3.51
C VAL A 176 -1.80 -22.58 -2.15
N LEU A 177 -2.51 -21.45 -2.09
CA LEU A 177 -2.77 -20.75 -0.83
C LEU A 177 -3.57 -21.58 0.17
N HIS A 178 -4.42 -22.51 -0.30
CA HIS A 178 -5.17 -23.43 0.55
C HIS A 178 -4.31 -24.53 1.18
N LEU A 179 -3.11 -24.77 0.65
CA LEU A 179 -2.20 -25.82 1.11
C LEU A 179 -1.20 -25.30 2.15
N LEU A 180 -1.18 -23.99 2.40
CA LEU A 180 -0.21 -23.36 3.28
C LEU A 180 -0.73 -23.31 4.72
N PRO A 181 0.18 -23.45 5.71
CA PRO A 181 -0.19 -23.16 7.08
C PRO A 181 -0.50 -21.66 7.24
N PRO A 182 -1.10 -21.25 8.37
CA PRO A 182 -1.34 -19.85 8.70
C PRO A 182 -0.12 -18.95 8.44
N LEU A 183 -0.32 -17.94 7.59
CA LEU A 183 0.68 -16.91 7.33
C LEU A 183 0.64 -15.81 8.41
N PRO A 184 1.76 -15.12 8.67
CA PRO A 184 1.79 -14.05 9.66
C PRO A 184 0.75 -12.96 9.38
N ALA A 185 -0.04 -12.65 10.40
CA ALA A 185 -0.97 -11.54 10.38
C ALA A 185 -0.26 -10.22 10.68
N GLY A 186 -0.83 -9.11 10.22
CA GLY A 186 -0.35 -7.79 10.58
C GLY A 186 -1.29 -6.68 10.13
N PHE A 187 -1.01 -5.46 10.59
CA PHE A 187 -1.65 -4.27 10.05
C PHE A 187 -0.97 -3.89 8.73
N LEU A 188 -1.66 -4.09 7.62
CA LEU A 188 -1.17 -3.81 6.28
C LEU A 188 -1.34 -2.34 5.95
N HIS A 189 -0.41 -1.81 5.18
CA HIS A 189 -0.60 -0.60 4.39
C HIS A 189 -1.63 -0.84 3.27
N GLY A 190 -1.55 -1.99 2.59
CA GLY A 190 -2.50 -2.42 1.55
C GLY A 190 -2.36 -1.73 0.20
N ASP A 191 -1.35 -0.88 0.03
CA ASP A 191 -1.00 -0.16 -1.22
C ASP A 191 0.46 0.32 -1.20
N VAL A 192 1.33 -0.42 -0.51
CA VAL A 192 2.71 0.04 -0.30
C VAL A 192 3.45 0.16 -1.63
N GLY A 193 4.10 1.29 -1.86
CA GLY A 193 4.85 1.56 -3.09
C GLY A 193 5.51 2.93 -3.12
N ALA A 194 6.37 3.15 -4.11
CA ALA A 194 7.16 4.38 -4.25
C ALA A 194 6.30 5.66 -4.32
N HIS A 195 5.04 5.54 -4.77
CA HIS A 195 4.09 6.65 -4.82
C HIS A 195 3.65 7.16 -3.44
N HIS A 196 3.93 6.40 -2.37
CA HIS A 196 3.67 6.77 -0.98
C HIS A 196 4.94 6.98 -0.15
N PHE A 197 6.11 6.91 -0.78
CA PHE A 197 7.40 7.11 -0.13
C PHE A 197 7.79 8.58 -0.17
N LEU A 198 8.04 9.15 1.01
CA LEU A 198 8.53 10.51 1.19
C LEU A 198 9.99 10.45 1.67
N TRP A 199 10.92 10.87 0.83
CA TRP A 199 12.35 10.80 1.12
C TRP A 199 12.89 12.17 1.51
N ASP A 200 13.43 12.26 2.73
CA ASP A 200 14.25 13.36 3.19
C ASP A 200 15.72 13.00 2.96
N ALA A 201 16.30 13.52 1.88
CA ALA A 201 17.69 13.25 1.51
C ALA A 201 18.69 13.83 2.53
N ALA A 202 18.38 14.99 3.13
CA ALA A 202 19.26 15.63 4.10
C ALA A 202 19.32 14.84 5.40
N GLY A 203 18.15 14.42 5.92
CA GLY A 203 18.05 13.56 7.09
C GLY A 203 18.25 12.07 6.83
N ARG A 204 18.44 11.68 5.55
CA ARG A 204 18.43 10.28 5.06
C ARG A 204 17.29 9.47 5.68
N ARG A 205 16.07 9.99 5.62
CA ARG A 205 14.91 9.44 6.31
C ARG A 205 13.75 9.22 5.35
N LEU A 206 13.14 8.04 5.45
CA LEU A 206 11.90 7.70 4.76
C LEU A 206 10.71 7.93 5.69
N ALA A 207 9.67 8.57 5.18
CA ALA A 207 8.33 8.51 5.73
C ALA A 207 7.37 7.78 4.76
N LEU A 208 6.37 7.13 5.34
CA LEU A 208 5.32 6.40 4.64
C LEU A 208 3.99 7.14 4.80
N ALA A 209 3.31 7.44 3.70
CA ALA A 209 1.99 8.06 3.67
C ALA A 209 0.97 7.14 3.01
N GLY A 210 -0.31 7.54 2.93
CA GLY A 210 -1.27 6.86 2.03
C GLY A 210 -2.02 5.65 2.59
N PHE A 211 -2.41 5.68 3.86
CA PHE A 211 -3.06 4.55 4.56
C PHE A 211 -4.54 4.29 4.23
N ALA A 212 -5.03 4.69 3.05
CA ALA A 212 -6.44 4.54 2.67
C ALA A 212 -6.88 3.09 2.37
N GLN A 213 -5.91 2.20 2.10
CA GLN A 213 -6.13 0.76 1.93
C GLN A 213 -5.81 -0.04 3.19
N ALA A 214 -5.35 0.63 4.26
CA ALA A 214 -4.77 -0.02 5.39
C ALA A 214 -5.81 -0.82 6.19
N ARG A 215 -5.42 -2.01 6.64
CA ARG A 215 -6.31 -2.99 7.26
C ARG A 215 -5.53 -4.09 7.95
N LEU A 216 -6.18 -4.83 8.83
CA LEU A 216 -5.69 -6.14 9.25
C LEU A 216 -5.71 -7.13 8.08
N GLY A 217 -4.68 -7.97 7.98
CA GLY A 217 -4.59 -8.97 6.93
C GLY A 217 -3.32 -9.81 7.02
N CYS A 218 -2.98 -10.49 5.92
CA CYS A 218 -1.77 -11.27 5.83
C CYS A 218 -0.58 -10.37 5.45
N ALA A 219 0.47 -10.37 6.28
CA ALA A 219 1.67 -9.54 6.09
C ALA A 219 2.36 -9.79 4.74
N ALA A 220 2.25 -11.01 4.20
CA ALA A 220 2.84 -11.39 2.92
C ALA A 220 2.31 -10.56 1.73
N GLU A 221 1.10 -10.00 1.85
CA GLU A 221 0.49 -9.20 0.79
C GLU A 221 1.24 -7.91 0.51
N ASP A 222 1.64 -7.17 1.55
CA ASP A 222 2.45 -5.96 1.36
C ASP A 222 3.90 -6.29 0.96
N LEU A 223 4.42 -7.43 1.43
CA LEU A 223 5.74 -7.90 1.01
C LEU A 223 5.79 -8.17 -0.50
N VAL A 224 4.75 -8.77 -1.08
CA VAL A 224 4.64 -9.01 -2.53
C VAL A 224 4.70 -7.70 -3.33
N ARG A 225 3.89 -6.70 -2.95
CA ARG A 225 3.79 -5.43 -3.70
C ARG A 225 5.15 -4.73 -3.83
N VAL A 226 6.01 -4.85 -2.82
CA VAL A 226 7.37 -4.29 -2.88
C VAL A 226 8.34 -5.23 -3.59
N ALA A 227 8.42 -6.49 -3.17
CA ALA A 227 9.44 -7.43 -3.61
C ALA A 227 9.27 -7.89 -5.07
N TYR A 228 8.02 -8.09 -5.49
CA TYR A 228 7.64 -8.55 -6.83
C TYR A 228 7.04 -7.45 -7.70
N GLY A 229 6.67 -6.31 -7.11
CA GLY A 229 6.35 -5.09 -7.86
C GLY A 229 7.61 -4.27 -8.14
N ALA A 230 7.87 -3.28 -7.29
CA ALA A 230 8.89 -2.27 -7.54
C ALA A 230 10.34 -2.82 -7.58
N CYS A 231 10.62 -3.92 -6.87
CA CYS A 231 11.96 -4.52 -6.82
C CYS A 231 12.16 -5.68 -7.79
N LEU A 232 11.18 -6.04 -8.63
CA LEU A 232 11.27 -7.24 -9.47
C LEU A 232 12.53 -7.25 -10.33
N ARG A 233 12.82 -6.12 -10.98
CA ARG A 233 13.96 -5.94 -11.88
C ARG A 233 15.29 -5.66 -11.17
N ASP A 234 15.27 -5.47 -9.85
CA ASP A 234 16.48 -5.16 -9.06
C ASP A 234 16.55 -6.04 -7.80
N PRO A 235 17.22 -7.21 -7.90
CA PRO A 235 17.45 -8.09 -6.76
C PRO A 235 18.17 -7.41 -5.59
N GLY A 236 18.99 -6.39 -5.85
CA GLY A 236 19.68 -5.62 -4.82
C GLY A 236 18.72 -4.80 -3.96
N LEU A 237 17.73 -4.16 -4.59
CA LEU A 237 16.67 -3.45 -3.86
C LEU A 237 15.77 -4.41 -3.08
N ARG A 238 15.42 -5.57 -3.66
CA ARG A 238 14.67 -6.61 -2.95
C ARG A 238 15.43 -7.07 -1.70
N ALA A 239 16.74 -7.34 -1.84
CA ALA A 239 17.57 -7.75 -0.72
C ALA A 239 17.71 -6.64 0.34
N ALA A 240 17.81 -5.37 -0.07
CA ALA A 240 17.83 -4.24 0.86
C ALA A 240 16.52 -4.12 1.64
N PHE A 241 15.38 -4.24 0.97
CA PHE A 241 14.06 -4.26 1.57
C PHE A 241 13.90 -5.38 2.60
N LEU A 242 14.21 -6.62 2.22
CA LEU A 242 14.06 -7.77 3.12
C LEU A 242 15.01 -7.71 4.31
N ARG A 243 16.27 -7.27 4.11
CA ARG A 243 17.19 -6.97 5.23
C ARG A 243 16.61 -5.91 6.16
N GLY A 244 16.00 -4.87 5.60
CA GLY A 244 15.32 -3.81 6.35
C GLY A 244 14.12 -4.31 7.17
N TYR A 245 13.35 -5.25 6.61
CA TYR A 245 12.22 -5.88 7.28
C TYR A 245 12.62 -6.68 8.54
N GLY A 246 13.90 -7.08 8.62
CA GLY A 246 14.53 -7.46 9.87
C GLY A 246 14.18 -8.87 10.38
N ARG A 247 13.60 -9.72 9.53
CA ARG A 247 13.52 -11.16 9.77
C ARG A 247 13.57 -11.93 8.47
N GLU A 248 13.98 -13.19 8.56
CA GLU A 248 13.84 -14.11 7.45
C GLU A 248 12.37 -14.44 7.19
N LEU A 249 12.08 -14.77 5.94
CA LEU A 249 10.78 -15.34 5.57
C LEU A 249 10.65 -16.73 6.18
N THR A 250 9.43 -17.08 6.56
CA THR A 250 9.11 -18.47 6.90
C THR A 250 9.05 -19.34 5.65
N ASP A 251 9.07 -20.66 5.79
CA ASP A 251 8.87 -21.57 4.65
C ASP A 251 7.52 -21.30 3.97
N ALA A 252 6.46 -21.13 4.77
CA ALA A 252 5.13 -20.81 4.24
C ALA A 252 5.12 -19.51 3.43
N GLU A 253 5.82 -18.46 3.89
CA GLU A 253 5.95 -17.21 3.14
C GLU A 253 6.75 -17.39 1.85
N ARG A 254 7.82 -18.20 1.85
CA ARG A 254 8.58 -18.52 0.63
C ARG A 254 7.70 -19.15 -0.45
N TYR A 255 6.73 -19.98 -0.08
CA TYR A 255 5.75 -20.54 -1.01
C TYR A 255 4.60 -19.58 -1.33
N ALA A 256 4.16 -18.76 -0.36
CA ALA A 256 3.07 -17.82 -0.54
C ALA A 256 3.42 -16.66 -1.46
N LEU A 257 4.63 -16.11 -1.39
CA LEU A 257 4.98 -14.88 -2.10
C LEU A 257 4.84 -15.01 -3.63
N PRO A 258 5.36 -16.06 -4.31
CA PRO A 258 5.13 -16.23 -5.74
C PRO A 258 3.66 -16.40 -6.11
N ALA A 259 2.88 -17.09 -5.27
CA ALA A 259 1.45 -17.26 -5.48
C ALA A 259 0.71 -15.92 -5.38
N LEU A 260 0.94 -15.19 -4.29
CA LEU A 260 0.37 -13.86 -4.07
C LEU A 260 0.83 -12.84 -5.12
N ALA A 261 2.05 -12.97 -5.64
CA ALA A 261 2.55 -12.13 -6.74
C ALA A 261 1.79 -12.36 -8.06
N ALA A 262 1.46 -13.61 -8.39
CA ALA A 262 0.62 -13.91 -9.55
C ALA A 262 -0.78 -13.30 -9.40
N LEU A 263 -1.37 -13.37 -8.20
CA LEU A 263 -2.69 -12.82 -7.91
C LEU A 263 -2.68 -11.28 -7.92
N ASP A 264 -1.68 -10.64 -7.32
CA ASP A 264 -1.50 -9.18 -7.36
C ASP A 264 -1.29 -8.66 -8.80
N ALA A 265 -0.54 -9.42 -9.61
CA ALA A 265 -0.38 -9.13 -11.03
C ALA A 265 -1.70 -9.26 -11.79
N ALA A 266 -2.48 -10.33 -11.57
CA ALA A 266 -3.80 -10.51 -12.20
C ALA A 266 -4.76 -9.35 -11.83
N GLU A 267 -4.81 -8.96 -10.56
CA GLU A 267 -5.59 -7.80 -10.10
C GLU A 267 -5.14 -6.51 -10.80
N THR A 268 -3.83 -6.28 -10.86
CA THR A 268 -3.24 -5.10 -11.50
C THR A 268 -3.48 -5.07 -13.00
N TRP A 269 -3.42 -6.23 -13.67
CA TRP A 269 -3.71 -6.37 -15.09
C TRP A 269 -5.17 -6.05 -15.38
N ALA A 270 -6.11 -6.71 -14.69
CA ALA A 270 -7.54 -6.51 -14.89
C ALA A 270 -7.91 -5.04 -14.66
N ARG A 271 -7.40 -4.43 -13.58
CA ARG A 271 -7.57 -2.99 -13.33
C ARG A 271 -6.96 -2.14 -14.45
N GLY A 272 -5.75 -2.48 -14.91
CA GLY A 272 -5.08 -1.77 -16.00
C GLY A 272 -5.91 -1.74 -17.27
N VAL A 273 -6.49 -2.89 -17.66
CA VAL A 273 -7.42 -3.00 -18.79
C VAL A 273 -8.66 -2.12 -18.60
N ARG A 274 -9.32 -2.17 -17.43
CA ARG A 274 -10.50 -1.33 -17.14
C ARG A 274 -10.21 0.17 -17.22
N THR A 275 -9.01 0.58 -16.82
CA THR A 275 -8.66 2.01 -16.74
C THR A 275 -7.85 2.51 -17.94
N GLY A 276 -7.49 1.64 -18.89
CA GLY A 276 -6.56 1.97 -19.97
C GLY A 276 -5.14 2.31 -19.49
N ASP A 277 -4.72 1.77 -18.34
CA ASP A 277 -3.37 1.99 -17.79
C ASP A 277 -2.40 0.94 -18.34
N GLU A 278 -1.89 1.21 -19.54
CA GLU A 278 -0.96 0.32 -20.27
C GLU A 278 0.31 0.02 -19.48
N ASP A 279 0.80 0.96 -18.69
CA ASP A 279 1.97 0.76 -17.83
C ASP A 279 1.67 -0.27 -16.72
N ALA A 280 0.47 -0.23 -16.14
CA ALA A 280 0.04 -1.25 -15.19
C ALA A 280 -0.11 -2.62 -15.84
N VAL A 281 -0.68 -2.69 -17.05
CA VAL A 281 -0.78 -3.94 -17.84
C VAL A 281 0.61 -4.51 -18.12
N GLY A 282 1.52 -3.71 -18.66
CA GLY A 282 2.88 -4.13 -18.98
C GLY A 282 3.67 -4.62 -17.76
N ARG A 283 3.52 -3.95 -16.61
CA ARG A 283 4.14 -4.41 -15.35
C ARG A 283 3.57 -5.76 -14.89
N ALA A 284 2.24 -5.91 -14.89
CA ALA A 284 1.60 -7.15 -14.47
C ALA A 284 2.00 -8.34 -15.34
N ARG A 285 1.98 -8.17 -16.67
CA ARG A 285 2.45 -9.19 -17.62
C ARG A 285 3.92 -9.57 -17.38
N GLY A 286 4.76 -8.58 -17.09
CA GLY A 286 6.16 -8.82 -16.73
C GLY A 286 6.33 -9.67 -15.46
N VAL A 287 5.47 -9.49 -14.45
CA VAL A 287 5.46 -10.32 -13.24
C VAL A 287 5.04 -11.75 -13.57
N VAL A 288 3.92 -11.93 -14.28
CA VAL A 288 3.41 -13.26 -14.65
C VAL A 288 4.43 -14.03 -15.49
N GLY A 289 4.99 -13.40 -16.53
CA GLY A 289 6.03 -14.01 -17.37
C GLY A 289 7.27 -14.42 -16.57
N ALA A 290 7.81 -13.53 -15.73
CA ALA A 290 8.97 -13.85 -14.90
C ALA A 290 8.73 -15.04 -13.94
N LEU A 291 7.51 -15.16 -13.40
CA LEU A 291 7.13 -16.28 -12.55
C LEU A 291 6.98 -17.59 -13.35
N MET A 292 6.40 -17.54 -14.55
CA MET A 292 6.23 -18.69 -15.44
C MET A 292 7.55 -19.23 -15.98
N ASP A 293 8.49 -18.35 -16.31
CA ASP A 293 9.83 -18.71 -16.81
C ASP A 293 10.70 -19.40 -15.75
N GLY A 294 10.20 -19.56 -14.52
CA GLY A 294 10.98 -20.12 -13.43
C GLY A 294 12.19 -19.26 -13.10
N VAL A 295 12.15 -17.96 -13.44
CA VAL A 295 13.04 -16.94 -12.88
C VAL A 295 12.61 -16.73 -11.42
N GLY A 296 12.70 -17.82 -10.65
CA GLY A 296 12.51 -17.88 -9.22
C GLY A 296 13.71 -17.20 -8.60
N LEU A 297 13.62 -15.87 -8.51
CA LEU A 297 13.54 -15.12 -7.25
C LEU A 297 13.78 -16.00 -6.00
N ARG A 298 14.96 -16.61 -5.92
CA ARG A 298 15.50 -17.13 -4.66
C ARG A 298 15.52 -15.94 -3.73
N VAL A 299 14.63 -15.96 -2.75
CA VAL A 299 14.75 -15.10 -1.57
C VAL A 299 15.84 -15.71 -0.69
#